data_AF-A0A179S8W0-F1
#
_entry.id   AF-A0A179S8W0-F1
#
_cell.length_a   1.000
_cell.length_b   1.000
_cell.length_c   1.000
_cell.angle_alpha   90.00
_cell.angle_beta   90.00
_cell.angle_gamma   90.00
#
_symmetry.space_group_name_H-M   'P 1'
#
loop_
_entity.id
_entity.type
_entity.pdbx_description
1 polymer ?
#
loop_
_entity_poly.entity_id
_entity_poly.type
_entity_poly.pdbx_seq_one_letter_code
_entity_poly.pdbx_strand_id
1 'polypeptide(L)'
;MSATLLRNRDIPARTPPDDVAEDVDVEMTNLGRKHTNIPGVISVSSRLGAHGPRVKWYADTPKGNAPCVIVSIGPDPVVRDDFIGTVQSRQAADLVRAWVRLNHAELLDFWNTGTGWDIDELTDFTRRLRPLP
;
A
#
# COMPACT_ATOMS: atom_id res chain seq x y z
N MET A 1 50.36 7.32 -9.74
CA MET A 1 49.32 6.27 -9.83
C MET A 1 48.11 6.77 -9.06
N SER A 2 47.04 7.19 -9.74
CA SER A 2 45.84 7.76 -9.10
C SER A 2 44.66 6.81 -9.30
N ALA A 3 44.08 6.37 -8.19
CA ALA A 3 42.87 5.56 -8.15
C ALA A 3 41.66 6.42 -8.55
N THR A 4 40.99 6.03 -9.63
CA THR A 4 39.72 6.61 -10.06
C THR A 4 38.60 6.12 -9.15
N LEU A 5 38.08 7.01 -8.31
CA LEU A 5 36.87 6.85 -7.53
C LEU A 5 35.68 6.56 -8.45
N LEU A 6 35.00 5.43 -8.22
CA LEU A 6 33.68 5.14 -8.77
C LEU A 6 32.71 6.23 -8.32
N ARG A 7 32.22 7.03 -9.28
CA ARG A 7 31.13 7.97 -9.05
C ARG A 7 29.86 7.18 -8.70
N ASN A 8 29.37 7.36 -7.48
CA ASN A 8 27.97 7.15 -7.15
C ASN A 8 27.12 7.81 -8.23
N ARG A 9 26.30 7.01 -8.92
CA ARG A 9 25.25 7.54 -9.76
C ARG A 9 24.19 8.11 -8.82
N ASP A 10 24.12 9.44 -8.76
CA ASP A 10 22.96 10.15 -8.22
C ASP A 10 21.74 9.70 -9.03
N ILE A 11 20.97 8.77 -8.48
CA ILE A 11 19.64 8.46 -8.99
C ILE A 11 18.78 9.66 -8.58
N PRO A 12 18.23 10.45 -9.53
CA PRO A 12 17.39 11.57 -9.16
C PRO A 12 16.20 11.06 -8.34
N ALA A 13 15.91 11.75 -7.23
CA ALA A 13 14.71 11.50 -6.44
C ALA A 13 13.50 11.65 -7.36
N ARG A 14 12.82 10.53 -7.63
CA ARG A 14 11.70 10.48 -8.57
C ARG A 14 10.49 11.14 -7.91
N THR A 15 9.92 12.14 -8.57
CA THR A 15 8.69 12.79 -8.12
C THR A 15 7.56 11.75 -8.15
N PRO A 16 6.82 11.57 -7.03
CA PRO A 16 5.62 10.75 -7.04
C PRO A 16 4.60 11.30 -8.06
N PRO A 17 3.69 10.48 -8.58
CA PRO A 17 2.71 10.93 -9.56
C PRO A 17 1.77 11.97 -8.94
N ASP A 18 1.27 12.92 -9.75
CA ASP A 18 0.47 14.06 -9.26
C ASP A 18 -0.80 13.64 -8.49
N ASP A 19 -1.22 12.38 -8.64
CA ASP A 19 -2.31 11.75 -7.93
C ASP A 19 -1.89 11.12 -6.57
N VAL A 20 -0.83 11.63 -5.94
CA VAL A 20 -0.47 11.29 -4.55
C VAL A 20 -0.08 12.50 -3.70
N ALA A 21 -0.44 13.71 -4.13
CA ALA A 21 -0.15 14.94 -3.40
C ALA A 21 -0.76 14.89 -1.98
N GLU A 22 0.11 15.10 -0.98
CA GLU A 22 -0.11 15.10 0.47
C GLU A 22 -1.43 14.44 0.93
N ASP A 23 -1.38 13.11 1.08
CA ASP A 23 -2.41 12.40 1.82
C ASP A 23 -2.44 12.95 3.26
N VAL A 24 -3.52 13.65 3.61
CA VAL A 24 -3.83 13.98 5.01
C VAL A 24 -3.98 12.64 5.73
N ASP A 25 -3.22 12.44 6.81
CA ASP A 25 -3.24 11.24 7.66
C ASP A 25 -4.63 11.05 8.30
N VAL A 26 -5.60 10.56 7.51
CA VAL A 26 -6.92 10.15 8.00
C VAL A 26 -6.91 8.64 8.13
N GLU A 27 -7.42 8.19 9.28
CA GLU A 27 -7.76 6.82 9.69
C GLU A 27 -7.24 5.71 8.76
N MET A 28 -5.93 5.48 8.83
CA MET A 28 -5.24 4.39 8.14
C MET A 28 -5.15 3.18 9.07
N THR A 29 -5.74 2.06 8.67
CA THR A 29 -5.48 0.79 9.35
C THR A 29 -4.23 0.14 8.76
N ASN A 30 -3.22 -0.05 9.60
CA ASN A 30 -1.97 -0.72 9.24
C ASN A 30 -2.04 -2.21 9.57
N LEU A 31 -2.09 -3.03 8.53
CA LEU A 31 -2.25 -4.48 8.60
C LEU A 31 -0.90 -5.17 8.43
N GLY A 32 -0.34 -5.67 9.53
CA GLY A 32 0.84 -6.51 9.51
C GLY A 32 0.54 -7.96 9.12
N ARG A 33 1.60 -8.78 9.07
CA ARG A 33 1.57 -10.20 8.67
C ARG A 33 0.48 -11.04 9.34
N LYS A 34 0.11 -10.77 10.59
CA LYS A 34 -0.95 -11.52 11.30
C LYS A 34 -2.34 -11.42 10.63
N HIS A 35 -2.58 -10.36 9.85
CA HIS A 35 -3.86 -10.13 9.16
C HIS A 35 -3.81 -10.48 7.67
N THR A 36 -2.62 -10.43 7.07
CA THR A 36 -2.45 -10.53 5.61
C THR A 36 -1.73 -11.80 5.17
N ASN A 37 -0.92 -12.39 6.06
CA ASN A 37 0.11 -13.40 5.77
C ASN A 37 1.18 -12.93 4.74
N ILE A 38 1.33 -11.62 4.56
CA ILE A 38 2.32 -11.02 3.66
C ILE A 38 3.43 -10.38 4.51
N PRO A 39 4.73 -10.62 4.23
CA PRO A 39 5.81 -9.88 4.87
C PRO A 39 5.70 -8.37 4.59
N GLY A 40 5.81 -7.55 5.63
CA GLY A 40 5.63 -6.09 5.56
C GLY A 40 4.31 -5.62 6.16
N VAL A 41 3.91 -4.40 5.80
CA VAL A 41 2.71 -3.73 6.29
C VAL A 41 1.86 -3.29 5.10
N ILE A 42 0.56 -3.63 5.12
CA ILE A 42 -0.41 -3.07 4.19
C ILE A 42 -1.18 -1.96 4.90
N SER A 43 -1.11 -0.75 4.38
CA SER A 43 -1.94 0.37 4.82
C SER A 43 -3.20 0.43 3.95
N VAL A 44 -4.35 0.46 4.62
CA VAL A 44 -5.67 0.64 4.01
C VAL A 44 -6.30 1.90 4.58
N SER A 45 -6.83 2.75 3.71
CA SER A 45 -7.56 3.97 4.08
C SER A 45 -8.93 3.97 3.40
N SER A 46 -9.89 4.69 3.97
CA SER A 46 -11.10 5.08 3.26
C SER A 46 -10.78 6.11 2.16
N ARG A 47 -11.79 6.50 1.37
CA ARG A 47 -11.64 7.45 0.27
C ARG A 47 -11.16 8.80 0.76
N LEU A 48 -9.96 9.18 0.32
CA LEU A 48 -9.34 10.48 0.55
C LEU A 48 -8.86 11.05 -0.79
N GLY A 49 -9.22 12.31 -1.05
CA GLY A 49 -8.80 13.04 -2.24
C GLY A 49 -9.42 12.54 -3.56
N ALA A 50 -8.77 12.90 -4.67
CA ALA A 50 -9.25 12.66 -6.04
C ALA A 50 -8.83 11.29 -6.60
N HIS A 51 -8.11 10.49 -5.82
CA HIS A 51 -7.47 9.26 -6.28
C HIS A 51 -8.43 8.08 -6.25
N GLY A 52 -8.13 7.05 -7.04
CA GLY A 52 -8.92 5.82 -7.05
C GLY A 52 -8.68 4.91 -5.83
N PRO A 53 -9.57 3.92 -5.60
CA PRO A 53 -9.42 2.92 -4.55
C PRO A 53 -8.09 2.19 -4.63
N ARG A 54 -7.32 2.17 -3.55
CA ARG A 54 -6.00 1.52 -3.50
C ARG A 54 -5.58 1.15 -2.08
N VAL A 55 -4.65 0.21 -1.99
CA VAL A 55 -3.87 -0.08 -0.78
C VAL A 55 -2.41 0.22 -1.04
N LYS A 56 -1.66 0.49 0.04
CA LYS A 56 -0.21 0.69 -0.01
C LYS A 56 0.47 -0.43 0.76
N TRP A 57 1.56 -0.97 0.24
CA TRP A 57 2.42 -1.93 0.93
C TRP A 57 3.79 -1.33 1.19
N TYR A 58 4.29 -1.52 2.40
CA TYR A 58 5.59 -1.08 2.87
C TYR A 58 6.40 -2.29 3.35
N ALA A 59 7.71 -2.28 3.06
CA ALA A 59 8.62 -3.33 3.53
C ALA A 59 8.74 -3.34 5.06
N ASP A 60 8.69 -2.15 5.67
CA ASP A 60 8.75 -1.90 7.11
C ASP A 60 7.57 -1.02 7.55
N THR A 61 7.50 -0.65 8.83
CA THR A 61 6.51 0.30 9.34
C THR A 61 6.51 1.59 8.51
N PRO A 62 5.35 2.02 7.96
CA PRO A 62 5.28 3.23 7.14
C PRO A 62 5.72 4.48 7.92
N LYS A 63 6.52 5.34 7.28
CA LYS A 63 7.00 6.63 7.83
C LYS A 63 7.02 7.68 6.73
N GLY A 64 6.18 8.72 6.85
CA GLY A 64 6.10 9.80 5.87
C GLY A 64 6.01 9.29 4.43
N ASN A 65 6.84 9.83 3.55
CA ASN A 65 6.88 9.49 2.11
C ASN A 65 7.75 8.25 1.81
N ALA A 66 7.71 7.23 2.66
CA ALA A 66 8.46 5.99 2.44
C ALA A 66 8.06 5.33 1.10
N PRO A 67 9.03 4.76 0.35
CA PRO A 67 8.72 3.99 -0.85
C PRO A 67 7.72 2.87 -0.55
N CYS A 68 6.69 2.75 -1.39
CA CYS A 68 5.64 1.75 -1.21
C CYS A 68 5.15 1.19 -2.54
N VAL A 69 4.65 -0.05 -2.50
CA VAL A 69 3.93 -0.64 -3.62
C VAL A 69 2.47 -0.23 -3.51
N ILE A 70 1.92 0.37 -4.56
CA ILE A 70 0.51 0.77 -4.61
C ILE A 70 -0.25 -0.23 -5.46
N VAL A 71 -1.34 -0.77 -4.93
CA VAL A 71 -2.21 -1.71 -5.66
C VAL A 71 -3.64 -1.19 -5.66
N SER A 72 -4.25 -1.10 -6.83
CA SER A 72 -5.64 -0.65 -6.97
C SER A 72 -6.61 -1.67 -6.36
N ILE A 73 -7.67 -1.21 -5.71
CA ILE A 73 -8.80 -2.06 -5.32
C ILE A 73 -9.78 -2.10 -6.50
N GLY A 74 -9.88 -3.28 -7.14
CA GLY A 74 -10.77 -3.52 -8.27
C GLY A 74 -10.87 -5.02 -8.58
N PRO A 75 -11.75 -5.43 -9.52
CA PRO A 75 -11.95 -6.84 -9.87
C PRO A 75 -10.69 -7.50 -10.46
N ASP A 76 -9.85 -6.71 -11.13
CA ASP A 76 -8.48 -7.09 -11.47
C ASP A 76 -7.49 -6.06 -10.90
N PRO A 77 -6.93 -6.30 -9.70
CA PRO A 77 -6.01 -5.38 -9.05
C PRO A 77 -4.73 -5.19 -9.87
N VAL A 78 -4.40 -3.93 -10.16
CA VAL A 78 -3.20 -3.52 -10.90
C VAL A 78 -2.23 -2.84 -9.94
N VAL A 79 -0.95 -3.13 -10.11
CA VAL A 79 0.11 -2.43 -9.40
C VAL A 79 0.35 -1.09 -10.10
N ARG A 80 0.22 0.02 -9.37
CA ARG A 80 0.60 1.35 -9.84
C ARG A 80 1.99 1.64 -9.31
N ASP A 81 2.93 1.86 -10.21
CA ASP A 81 4.33 1.70 -9.89
C ASP A 81 5.10 3.00 -10.02
N ASP A 82 5.68 3.43 -8.90
CA ASP A 82 6.86 4.30 -8.87
C ASP A 82 7.97 3.79 -7.94
N PHE A 83 7.80 2.63 -7.28
CA PHE A 83 8.74 2.14 -6.23
C PHE A 83 9.03 0.61 -6.23
N ILE A 84 8.62 -0.16 -7.25
CA ILE A 84 9.05 -1.56 -7.41
C ILE A 84 10.52 -1.62 -7.88
N GLY A 85 11.44 -1.32 -6.96
CA GLY A 85 12.88 -1.36 -7.23
C GLY A 85 13.58 -2.65 -6.79
N THR A 86 13.05 -3.36 -5.79
CA THR A 86 13.73 -4.48 -5.13
C THR A 86 13.06 -5.83 -5.44
N VAL A 87 13.79 -6.93 -5.26
CA VAL A 87 13.21 -8.28 -5.37
C VAL A 87 12.05 -8.45 -4.38
N GLN A 88 12.21 -7.90 -3.17
CA GLN A 88 11.18 -7.93 -2.14
C GLN A 88 9.91 -7.18 -2.57
N SER A 89 10.02 -5.97 -3.14
CA SER A 89 8.83 -5.23 -3.58
C SER A 89 8.12 -5.88 -4.77
N ARG A 90 8.85 -6.56 -5.66
CA ARG A 90 8.25 -7.38 -6.74
C ARG A 90 7.44 -8.55 -6.18
N GLN A 91 8.03 -9.33 -5.27
CA GLN A 91 7.33 -10.45 -4.63
C GLN A 91 6.11 -9.99 -3.83
N ALA A 92 6.26 -8.88 -3.10
CA ALA A 92 5.15 -8.29 -2.35
C ALA A 92 4.02 -7.84 -3.29
N ALA A 93 4.31 -7.27 -4.45
CA ALA A 93 3.29 -6.79 -5.38
C ALA A 93 2.33 -7.90 -5.83
N ASP A 94 2.85 -9.09 -6.15
CA ASP A 94 2.03 -10.25 -6.53
C ASP A 94 1.17 -10.77 -5.36
N LEU A 95 1.75 -10.84 -4.17
CA LEU A 95 1.03 -11.24 -2.96
C LEU A 95 -0.07 -10.23 -2.60
N VAL A 96 0.23 -8.94 -2.65
CA VAL A 96 -0.72 -7.86 -2.35
C VAL A 96 -1.86 -7.88 -3.37
N ARG A 97 -1.58 -8.07 -4.67
CA ARG A 97 -2.65 -8.28 -5.67
C ARG A 97 -3.55 -9.46 -5.34
N ALA A 98 -2.98 -10.59 -4.95
CA ALA A 98 -3.75 -11.77 -4.56
C ALA A 98 -4.63 -11.48 -3.33
N TRP A 99 -4.08 -10.80 -2.32
CA TRP A 99 -4.79 -10.45 -1.10
C TRP A 99 -5.90 -9.41 -1.32
N VAL A 100 -5.65 -8.40 -2.18
CA VAL A 100 -6.67 -7.42 -2.58
C VAL A 100 -7.80 -8.13 -3.33
N ARG A 101 -7.49 -9.05 -4.24
CA ARG A 101 -8.52 -9.84 -4.95
C ARG A 101 -9.35 -10.69 -3.98
N LEU A 102 -8.70 -11.32 -3.00
CA LEU A 102 -9.37 -12.12 -1.97
C LEU A 102 -10.34 -11.28 -1.12
N ASN A 103 -10.00 -10.04 -0.82
CA ASN A 103 -10.74 -9.17 0.10
C ASN A 103 -11.47 -8.01 -0.61
N HIS A 104 -11.66 -8.11 -1.94
CA HIS A 104 -12.11 -7.00 -2.78
C HIS A 104 -13.39 -6.32 -2.27
N ALA A 105 -14.41 -7.10 -1.91
CA ALA A 105 -15.69 -6.55 -1.45
C ALA A 105 -15.53 -5.72 -0.17
N GLU A 106 -14.85 -6.27 0.85
CA GLU A 106 -14.63 -5.60 2.14
C GLU A 106 -13.78 -4.33 1.98
N LEU A 107 -12.72 -4.40 1.16
CA LEU A 107 -11.84 -3.26 0.89
C LEU A 107 -12.56 -2.15 0.13
N LEU A 108 -13.41 -2.51 -0.82
CA LEU A 108 -14.17 -1.53 -1.59
C LEU A 108 -15.28 -0.87 -0.75
N ASP A 109 -15.91 -1.63 0.15
CA ASP A 109 -16.87 -1.09 1.11
C ASP A 109 -16.20 -0.08 2.04
N PHE A 110 -15.11 -0.49 2.71
CA PHE A 110 -14.33 0.41 3.56
C PHE A 110 -13.82 1.65 2.81
N TRP A 111 -13.39 1.50 1.56
CA TRP A 111 -13.03 2.65 0.73
C TRP A 111 -14.18 3.65 0.60
N ASN A 112 -15.40 3.18 0.31
CA ASN A 112 -16.53 4.06 0.00
C ASN A 112 -17.20 4.65 1.24
N THR A 113 -17.25 3.92 2.35
CA THR A 113 -18.05 4.28 3.54
C THR A 113 -17.24 4.49 4.80
N GLY A 114 -15.98 4.02 4.83
CA GLY A 114 -15.16 3.93 6.05
C GLY A 114 -14.87 5.26 6.75
N THR A 115 -14.97 6.39 6.06
CA THR A 115 -14.77 7.72 6.67
C THR A 115 -15.83 8.05 7.75
N GLY A 116 -16.99 7.39 7.70
CA GLY A 116 -18.05 7.57 8.70
C GLY A 116 -18.09 6.47 9.76
N TRP A 117 -17.18 5.49 9.71
CA TRP A 117 -17.23 4.35 10.61
C TRP A 117 -16.73 4.70 12.00
N ASP A 118 -17.37 4.11 13.02
CA ASP A 118 -16.85 4.11 14.37
C ASP A 118 -15.84 2.98 14.61
N ILE A 119 -15.34 2.90 15.85
CA ILE A 119 -14.33 1.91 16.24
C ILE A 119 -14.83 0.46 16.16
N ASP A 120 -16.13 0.23 16.37
CA ASP A 120 -16.71 -1.12 16.33
C ASP A 120 -16.84 -1.57 14.88
N GLU A 121 -17.30 -0.68 13.99
CA GLU A 121 -17.37 -0.92 12.56
C GLU A 121 -15.97 -1.18 11.95
N LEU A 122 -14.97 -0.38 12.34
CA LEU A 122 -13.59 -0.57 11.92
C LEU A 122 -13.04 -1.91 12.43
N THR A 123 -13.30 -2.25 13.69
CA THR A 123 -12.89 -3.53 14.29
C THR A 123 -13.49 -4.70 13.53
N ASP A 124 -14.79 -4.65 13.22
CA ASP A 124 -15.47 -5.71 12.49
C ASP A 124 -14.97 -5.85 11.05
N PHE A 125 -14.67 -4.74 10.37
CA PHE A 125 -13.99 -4.78 9.08
C PHE A 125 -12.66 -5.53 9.16
N THR A 126 -11.79 -5.20 10.13
CA THR A 126 -10.50 -5.90 10.26
C THR A 126 -10.65 -7.40 10.53
N ARG A 127 -11.73 -7.83 11.19
CA ARG A 127 -12.04 -9.25 11.43
C ARG A 127 -12.56 -9.98 10.18
N ARG A 128 -13.24 -9.27 9.26
CA ARG A 128 -13.73 -9.83 8.00
C ARG A 128 -12.62 -10.05 6.97
N LEU A 129 -11.52 -9.30 7.07
CA LEU A 129 -10.36 -9.48 6.22
C LEU A 129 -9.73 -10.87 6.41
N ARG A 130 -9.45 -11.53 5.29
CA ARG A 130 -8.83 -12.85 5.26
C ARG A 130 -7.35 -12.74 4.90
N PRO A 131 -6.45 -13.38 5.67
CA PRO A 131 -5.06 -13.55 5.25
C PRO A 131 -4.98 -14.45 4.02
N LEU A 132 -3.87 -14.37 3.28
CA LEU A 132 -3.56 -15.38 2.28
C LEU A 132 -3.35 -16.76 2.95
N PRO A 133 -3.74 -17.86 2.28
CA PRO A 133 -3.55 -19.22 2.78
C PRO A 133 -2.07 -19.59 3.00
#